data_AF-A0AA35LIA1-F1
#
_entry.id   AF-A0AA35LIA1-F1
#
_cell.length_a   1.000
_cell.length_b   1.000
_cell.length_c   1.000
_cell.angle_alpha   90.00
_cell.angle_beta   90.00
_cell.angle_gamma   90.00
#
_symmetry.space_group_name_H-M   'P 1'
#
loop_
_entity.id
_entity.type
_entity.pdbx_description
1 polymer ?
#
loop_
_entity_poly.entity_id
_entity_poly.type
_entity_poly.pdbx_seq_one_letter_code
_entity_poly.pdbx_strand_id
1 'polypeptide(L)'
;MRAALAFNLPPPCRRRQDQELERRQVGPRVACHAEAPPRTRSSASHWSGCKHGKAGPEARGGRPRRDLERRTGPGKPQTTAYRMFLAHPCFHAVLLALITTVMAKDNECDLLGEEGSESTKEKKLLERLTPIFGRSFEIEGESEGEKYTYKFRVCRNASNKTNSGLVQINNKQQTMVLGRINETHLASGSSWILLTYKGGDPYGSHCGKEPRKAIVMITCNKKTLASGFTMVSEEREKMEECFYLFELESSLACPPEDAHLSIGSILLITLAPLVAVYLIGGFLYQRLLVGAKGMEQFPHLAFWQDLGNLVADGCDFVCRSKPRNVPAAYRGVGDDQLGEESEERDDHLLPM
;
A
#
# COMPACT_ATOMS: atom_id res chain seq x y z
N MET A 1 38.22 -55.79 1.95
CA MET A 1 36.77 -55.75 1.67
C MET A 1 36.12 -54.81 2.68
N ARG A 2 35.23 -53.91 2.20
CA ARG A 2 34.39 -52.92 2.92
C ARG A 2 35.14 -51.71 3.50
N ALA A 3 35.26 -50.59 2.78
CA ALA A 3 34.24 -49.60 2.38
C ALA A 3 33.80 -48.69 3.54
N ALA A 4 34.31 -47.46 3.49
CA ALA A 4 33.98 -46.32 4.34
C ALA A 4 32.74 -45.60 3.81
N LEU A 5 31.87 -45.15 4.71
CA LEU A 5 30.82 -44.16 4.45
C LEU A 5 30.81 -43.18 5.64
N ALA A 6 31.43 -42.02 5.44
CA ALA A 6 31.30 -40.87 6.32
C ALA A 6 30.39 -39.83 5.63
N PHE A 7 29.28 -39.52 6.28
CA PHE A 7 28.35 -38.47 5.93
C PHE A 7 29.01 -37.09 6.13
N ASN A 8 29.06 -36.27 5.08
CA ASN A 8 29.44 -34.85 5.15
C ASN A 8 28.18 -33.98 5.25
N LEU A 9 28.09 -33.20 6.33
CA LEU A 9 27.20 -32.04 6.47
C LEU A 9 28.03 -30.75 6.24
N PRO A 10 27.49 -29.72 5.56
CA PRO A 10 28.22 -28.49 5.25
C PRO A 10 28.01 -27.40 6.33
N PRO A 11 28.99 -26.48 6.50
CA PRO A 11 28.73 -25.14 7.02
C PRO A 11 29.32 -24.04 6.08
N PRO A 12 29.25 -22.73 6.40
CA PRO A 12 28.21 -21.83 5.90
C PRO A 12 28.72 -20.65 5.03
N CYS A 13 27.76 -19.89 4.49
CA CYS A 13 27.88 -18.68 3.65
C CYS A 13 28.98 -17.68 4.05
N ARG A 14 29.77 -17.24 3.06
CA ARG A 14 30.69 -16.10 3.14
C ARG A 14 30.29 -15.00 2.17
N ARG A 15 30.15 -13.77 2.69
CA ARG A 15 29.95 -12.51 1.96
C ARG A 15 31.02 -12.32 0.89
N ARG A 16 30.64 -11.81 -0.29
CA ARG A 16 31.56 -11.29 -1.30
C ARG A 16 31.19 -9.84 -1.62
N GLN A 17 31.92 -8.91 -1.00
CA GLN A 17 32.20 -7.60 -1.55
C GLN A 17 33.42 -7.78 -2.45
N ASP A 18 33.30 -7.49 -3.74
CA ASP A 18 34.47 -7.31 -4.62
C ASP A 18 34.49 -5.84 -5.03
N GLN A 19 35.46 -5.11 -4.47
CA GLN A 19 35.85 -3.77 -4.87
C GLN A 19 37.25 -3.87 -5.46
N GLU A 20 37.32 -3.59 -6.76
CA GLU A 20 38.37 -2.90 -7.50
C GLU A 20 39.66 -2.52 -6.73
N LEU A 21 40.79 -3.15 -7.07
CA LEU A 21 42.20 -2.65 -7.09
C LEU A 21 43.07 -3.87 -7.39
N GLU A 22 44.02 -3.95 -8.33
CA GLU A 22 45.18 -3.11 -8.66
C GLU A 22 45.82 -3.87 -9.87
N ARG A 23 46.34 -3.30 -10.97
CA ARG A 23 47.65 -2.63 -11.09
C ARG A 23 48.01 -2.44 -12.58
N ARG A 24 48.51 -1.23 -12.90
CA ARG A 24 49.79 -0.88 -13.58
C ARG A 24 50.09 -1.52 -14.96
N GLN A 25 50.68 -0.88 -15.96
CA GLN A 25 51.43 0.36 -16.22
C GLN A 25 51.62 0.37 -17.78
N VAL A 26 51.72 1.48 -18.51
CA VAL A 26 52.95 2.21 -18.87
C VAL A 26 52.52 3.34 -19.85
N GLY A 27 53.05 4.56 -19.69
CA GLY A 27 52.82 5.74 -20.57
C GLY A 27 53.67 5.74 -21.87
N PRO A 28 54.08 6.89 -22.47
CA PRO A 28 53.90 8.29 -22.06
C PRO A 28 53.53 9.32 -23.16
N ARG A 29 53.12 10.52 -22.68
CA ARG A 29 53.39 11.92 -23.15
C ARG A 29 53.28 12.29 -24.65
N VAL A 30 52.41 13.28 -24.93
CA VAL A 30 52.81 14.59 -25.50
C VAL A 30 51.94 15.67 -24.86
N ALA A 31 52.58 16.70 -24.31
CA ALA A 31 52.00 17.99 -23.96
C ALA A 31 52.64 19.02 -24.89
N CYS A 32 51.92 20.08 -25.28
CA CYS A 32 52.48 21.40 -25.53
C CYS A 32 51.39 22.47 -25.71
N HIS A 33 51.49 23.48 -24.83
CA HIS A 33 51.25 24.91 -25.00
C HIS A 33 49.87 25.55 -25.09
N ALA A 34 49.78 26.59 -24.25
CA ALA A 34 48.73 27.55 -24.01
C ALA A 34 48.83 28.73 -24.99
N GLU A 35 47.68 29.34 -25.33
CA GLU A 35 47.63 30.75 -25.69
C GLU A 35 46.23 31.34 -25.45
N ALA A 36 46.20 32.52 -24.85
CA ALA A 36 45.07 33.42 -24.69
C ALA A 36 45.61 34.87 -24.80
N PRO A 37 44.76 35.91 -24.87
CA PRO A 37 43.77 36.28 -25.88
C PRO A 37 44.19 37.62 -26.57
N PRO A 38 43.31 38.30 -27.32
CA PRO A 38 42.93 39.62 -26.81
C PRO A 38 41.47 40.04 -26.99
N ARG A 39 41.09 41.01 -26.15
CA ARG A 39 39.87 41.83 -26.10
C ARG A 39 39.69 42.72 -27.33
N THR A 40 38.43 43.09 -27.62
CA THR A 40 37.85 44.45 -27.85
C THR A 40 36.64 44.34 -28.80
N ARG A 41 35.57 45.16 -28.81
CA ARG A 41 34.94 46.15 -27.91
C ARG A 41 33.70 46.68 -28.68
N SER A 42 32.58 46.95 -27.99
CA SER A 42 31.55 47.99 -28.32
C SER A 42 30.62 47.75 -29.53
N SER A 43 29.35 48.19 -29.59
CA SER A 43 28.50 48.97 -28.68
C SER A 43 27.06 49.02 -29.26
N ALA A 44 26.10 49.04 -28.34
CA ALA A 44 24.73 49.60 -28.31
C ALA A 44 24.17 50.41 -29.50
N SER A 45 22.85 50.29 -29.71
CA SER A 45 21.81 51.33 -29.47
C SER A 45 20.44 50.82 -29.97
N HIS A 46 19.37 50.76 -29.15
CA HIS A 46 18.46 51.81 -28.66
C HIS A 46 17.19 51.90 -29.54
N TRP A 47 16.01 51.64 -28.96
CA TRP A 47 14.89 52.61 -28.90
C TRP A 47 13.73 52.07 -28.06
N SER A 48 13.09 53.02 -27.39
CA SER A 48 12.14 52.88 -26.30
C SER A 48 10.89 53.70 -26.62
N GLY A 49 9.74 53.24 -26.09
CA GLY A 49 8.66 54.10 -25.61
C GLY A 49 7.58 54.58 -26.58
N CYS A 50 6.32 54.32 -26.24
CA CYS A 50 5.32 55.38 -25.99
C CYS A 50 4.08 54.86 -25.23
N LYS A 51 3.56 55.73 -24.35
CA LYS A 51 2.48 55.54 -23.37
C LYS A 51 1.14 56.18 -23.83
N HIS A 52 0.11 55.90 -23.02
CA HIS A 52 -1.17 56.61 -22.78
C HIS A 52 -2.36 56.11 -23.63
N GLY A 53 -3.59 55.89 -23.11
CA GLY A 53 -4.17 56.01 -21.77
C GLY A 53 -5.72 55.98 -21.83
N LYS A 54 -6.35 55.85 -20.66
CA LYS A 54 -7.72 56.23 -20.24
C LYS A 54 -8.95 55.33 -20.51
N ALA A 55 -9.62 55.05 -19.37
CA ALA A 55 -11.05 55.19 -19.03
C ALA A 55 -12.12 54.22 -19.59
N GLY A 56 -12.91 53.62 -18.67
CA GLY A 56 -14.28 53.14 -18.95
C GLY A 56 -15.30 54.29 -18.99
N PRO A 57 -16.62 54.09 -18.79
CA PRO A 57 -17.44 52.88 -18.66
C PRO A 57 -18.67 52.90 -19.64
N GLU A 58 -19.73 52.15 -19.31
CA GLU A 58 -21.14 52.34 -19.70
C GLU A 58 -21.72 51.76 -21.02
N ALA A 59 -22.62 50.80 -20.81
CA ALA A 59 -24.06 50.88 -21.09
C ALA A 59 -24.63 51.00 -22.52
N ARG A 60 -25.58 50.08 -22.75
CA ARG A 60 -26.91 50.23 -23.41
C ARG A 60 -27.01 50.48 -24.92
N GLY A 61 -28.06 49.86 -25.45
CA GLY A 61 -28.74 50.22 -26.70
C GLY A 61 -28.42 49.21 -27.81
N GLY A 62 -29.30 48.28 -28.20
CA GLY A 62 -30.74 48.43 -28.37
C GLY A 62 -31.01 49.12 -29.71
N ARG A 63 -31.56 48.39 -30.69
CA ARG A 63 -32.25 48.94 -31.87
C ARG A 63 -33.06 47.86 -32.61
N PRO A 64 -34.02 48.23 -33.48
CA PRO A 64 -35.45 48.03 -33.17
C PRO A 64 -36.26 47.47 -34.35
N ARG A 65 -37.56 47.23 -34.13
CA ARG A 65 -38.66 47.45 -35.11
C ARG A 65 -39.99 47.29 -34.36
N ARG A 66 -40.67 48.39 -34.04
CA ARG A 66 -41.81 49.02 -34.75
C ARG A 66 -43.03 48.10 -34.82
N ASP A 67 -44.04 48.34 -33.98
CA ASP A 67 -45.28 49.12 -34.26
C ASP A 67 -46.33 48.16 -34.85
N LEU A 68 -47.62 48.12 -34.57
CA LEU A 68 -48.65 48.92 -33.89
C LEU A 68 -49.83 47.89 -33.80
N GLU A 69 -50.72 47.84 -32.81
CA GLU A 69 -51.89 48.72 -32.68
C GLU A 69 -52.84 48.17 -31.60
N ARG A 70 -53.76 49.02 -31.16
CA ARG A 70 -54.52 49.04 -29.91
C ARG A 70 -56.03 48.87 -30.17
N ARG A 71 -56.79 48.25 -29.27
CA ARG A 71 -58.25 48.47 -28.96
C ARG A 71 -58.69 47.54 -27.81
N THR A 72 -58.81 47.98 -26.55
CA THR A 72 -59.96 48.59 -25.81
C THR A 72 -61.13 47.66 -25.39
N GLY A 73 -61.09 47.20 -24.13
CA GLY A 73 -62.20 47.10 -23.12
C GLY A 73 -63.29 46.02 -23.24
N PRO A 74 -64.21 45.89 -22.26
CA PRO A 74 -64.03 45.68 -20.80
C PRO A 74 -64.99 44.59 -20.21
N GLY A 75 -64.84 44.20 -18.92
CA GLY A 75 -65.99 43.71 -18.11
C GLY A 75 -65.80 42.48 -17.20
N LYS A 76 -65.88 42.73 -15.88
CA LYS A 76 -65.91 41.84 -14.67
C LYS A 76 -67.11 40.86 -14.61
N PRO A 77 -67.29 39.92 -13.62
CA PRO A 77 -66.92 39.96 -12.17
C PRO A 77 -66.21 38.68 -11.60
N GLN A 78 -65.35 38.74 -10.56
CA GLN A 78 -65.63 38.60 -9.11
C GLN A 78 -66.68 37.50 -8.80
N THR A 79 -66.51 36.48 -7.97
CA THR A 79 -65.65 36.06 -6.83
C THR A 79 -65.91 34.53 -6.70
N THR A 80 -65.04 33.65 -6.18
CA THR A 80 -64.90 33.33 -4.74
C THR A 80 -63.96 32.11 -4.65
N ALA A 81 -63.16 32.06 -3.60
CA ALA A 81 -62.12 31.08 -3.30
C ALA A 81 -62.56 29.61 -3.32
N TYR A 82 -61.64 28.70 -3.65
CA TYR A 82 -61.24 27.60 -2.76
C TYR A 82 -59.85 27.05 -3.13
N ARG A 83 -59.14 26.62 -2.09
CA ARG A 83 -57.74 26.17 -2.03
C ARG A 83 -57.45 24.94 -2.89
N MET A 84 -56.27 24.87 -3.53
CA MET A 84 -55.29 23.81 -3.25
C MET A 84 -53.93 24.04 -3.93
N PHE A 85 -52.90 23.82 -3.12
CA PHE A 85 -51.49 23.96 -3.37
C PHE A 85 -50.90 22.85 -4.26
N LEU A 86 -49.93 23.24 -5.09
CA LEU A 86 -48.63 22.60 -5.36
C LEU A 86 -48.59 21.09 -5.72
N ALA A 87 -48.41 20.79 -7.01
CA ALA A 87 -47.82 19.52 -7.45
C ALA A 87 -47.14 19.65 -8.82
N HIS A 88 -46.19 20.58 -9.00
CA HIS A 88 -45.44 20.71 -10.27
C HIS A 88 -43.89 20.80 -10.19
N PRO A 89 -43.18 20.90 -9.04
CA PRO A 89 -41.72 20.88 -9.06
C PRO A 89 -41.10 19.47 -8.98
N CYS A 90 -41.89 18.42 -8.70
CA CYS A 90 -41.35 17.05 -8.63
C CYS A 90 -41.11 16.41 -10.00
N PHE A 91 -41.86 16.79 -11.03
CA PHE A 91 -41.77 16.11 -12.34
C PHE A 91 -40.47 16.44 -13.08
N HIS A 92 -39.94 17.66 -12.95
CA HIS A 92 -38.65 18.03 -13.54
C HIS A 92 -37.44 17.44 -12.80
N ALA A 93 -37.54 17.27 -11.48
CA ALA A 93 -36.48 16.62 -10.69
C ALA A 93 -36.39 15.12 -11.01
N VAL A 94 -37.53 14.46 -11.24
CA VAL A 94 -37.59 13.04 -11.65
C VAL A 94 -37.11 12.85 -13.09
N LEU A 95 -37.40 13.79 -14.00
CA LEU A 95 -36.92 13.72 -15.38
C LEU A 95 -35.41 13.98 -15.50
N LEU A 96 -34.84 14.87 -14.69
CA LEU A 96 -33.39 15.08 -14.61
C LEU A 96 -32.67 13.90 -13.91
N ALA A 97 -33.32 13.23 -12.97
CA ALA A 97 -32.78 12.01 -12.34
C ALA A 97 -32.82 10.78 -13.28
N LEU A 98 -33.71 10.77 -14.27
CA LEU A 98 -33.79 9.70 -15.28
C LEU A 98 -32.77 9.85 -16.41
N ILE A 99 -32.20 11.05 -16.62
CA ILE A 99 -31.22 11.30 -17.69
C ILE A 99 -29.77 10.95 -17.26
N THR A 100 -29.49 10.75 -15.96
CA THR A 100 -28.12 10.45 -15.49
C THR A 100 -27.76 8.97 -15.40
N THR A 101 -28.65 8.04 -15.78
CA THR A 101 -28.30 6.61 -15.86
C THR A 101 -28.32 6.10 -17.30
N VAL A 102 -27.66 6.83 -18.21
CA VAL A 102 -26.96 6.14 -19.30
C VAL A 102 -25.57 5.81 -18.75
N MET A 103 -25.52 4.82 -17.86
CA MET A 103 -24.27 4.12 -17.63
C MET A 103 -24.02 3.38 -18.94
N ALA A 104 -22.97 3.79 -19.65
CA ALA A 104 -22.47 3.04 -20.79
C ALA A 104 -22.42 1.57 -20.38
N LYS A 105 -22.91 0.69 -21.27
CA LYS A 105 -22.72 -0.75 -21.13
C LYS A 105 -21.21 -0.99 -21.25
N ASP A 106 -20.52 -0.82 -20.12
CA ASP A 106 -19.10 -1.03 -20.03
C ASP A 106 -18.87 -2.51 -20.24
N ASN A 107 -18.02 -2.85 -21.22
CA ASN A 107 -17.57 -4.23 -21.42
C ASN A 107 -16.84 -4.65 -20.13
N GLU A 108 -17.42 -5.62 -19.42
CA GLU A 108 -16.87 -6.17 -18.20
C GLU A 108 -15.75 -7.18 -18.53
N CYS A 109 -14.88 -7.46 -17.56
CA CYS A 109 -13.87 -8.51 -17.75
C CYS A 109 -14.54 -9.87 -17.85
N ASP A 110 -14.10 -10.67 -18.82
CA ASP A 110 -14.46 -12.08 -18.93
C ASP A 110 -13.25 -12.90 -18.48
N LEU A 111 -13.47 -13.82 -17.53
CA LEU A 111 -12.42 -14.68 -17.00
C LEU A 111 -12.26 -15.89 -17.93
N LEU A 112 -11.04 -16.42 -18.03
CA LEU A 112 -10.80 -17.63 -18.81
C LEU A 112 -11.53 -18.84 -18.19
N GLY A 113 -12.59 -19.28 -18.84
CA GLY A 113 -13.40 -20.43 -18.43
C GLY A 113 -14.70 -20.52 -19.22
N GLU A 114 -15.46 -21.59 -19.05
CA GLU A 114 -16.83 -21.65 -19.56
C GLU A 114 -17.73 -20.75 -18.68
N GLU A 115 -18.65 -20.00 -19.30
CA GLU A 115 -19.56 -19.10 -18.57
C GLU A 115 -20.33 -19.90 -17.50
N GLY A 116 -20.06 -19.59 -16.22
CA GLY A 116 -20.67 -20.29 -15.07
C GLY A 116 -19.77 -21.31 -14.36
N SER A 117 -18.62 -21.68 -14.92
CA SER A 117 -17.62 -22.56 -14.27
C SER A 117 -16.32 -21.84 -13.90
N GLU A 118 -16.31 -20.51 -13.89
CA GLU A 118 -15.13 -19.71 -13.58
C GLU A 118 -14.66 -19.93 -12.12
N SER A 119 -13.37 -19.76 -11.89
CA SER A 119 -12.76 -19.92 -10.57
C SER A 119 -13.33 -18.90 -9.57
N THR A 120 -13.92 -19.39 -8.49
CA THR A 120 -14.43 -18.55 -7.39
C THR A 120 -13.33 -17.67 -6.77
N LYS A 121 -12.07 -18.13 -6.82
CA LYS A 121 -10.90 -17.37 -6.37
C LYS A 121 -10.65 -16.15 -7.26
N GLU A 122 -10.71 -16.34 -8.58
CA GLU A 122 -10.51 -15.25 -9.54
C GLU A 122 -11.63 -14.22 -9.48
N LYS A 123 -12.89 -14.66 -9.33
CA LYS A 123 -14.03 -13.74 -9.12
C LYS A 123 -13.83 -12.86 -7.89
N LYS A 124 -13.42 -13.44 -6.76
CA LYS A 124 -13.14 -12.68 -5.54
C LYS A 124 -11.98 -11.69 -5.73
N LEU A 125 -10.95 -12.06 -6.49
CA LEU A 125 -9.86 -11.15 -6.84
C LEU A 125 -10.34 -10.02 -7.76
N LEU A 126 -11.22 -10.33 -8.71
CA LEU A 126 -11.81 -9.34 -9.62
C LEU A 126 -12.67 -8.32 -8.87
N GLU A 127 -13.55 -8.79 -7.96
CA GLU A 127 -14.34 -7.94 -7.05
C GLU A 127 -13.44 -7.05 -6.19
N ARG A 128 -12.28 -7.57 -5.77
CA ARG A 128 -11.31 -6.79 -5.00
C ARG A 128 -10.69 -5.65 -5.81
N LEU A 129 -10.55 -5.82 -7.12
CA LEU A 129 -9.99 -4.82 -8.04
C LEU A 129 -11.05 -3.83 -8.57
N THR A 130 -12.33 -4.01 -8.26
CA THR A 130 -13.40 -3.08 -8.68
C THR A 130 -13.10 -1.60 -8.38
N PRO A 131 -12.48 -1.20 -7.24
CA PRO A 131 -12.18 0.20 -6.97
C PRO A 131 -11.22 0.87 -7.95
N ILE A 132 -10.45 0.09 -8.72
CA ILE A 132 -9.48 0.63 -9.69
C ILE A 132 -9.98 0.59 -11.14
N PHE A 133 -11.18 0.05 -11.43
CA PHE A 133 -11.73 -0.02 -12.80
C PHE A 133 -11.95 1.37 -13.44
N GLY A 134 -12.29 2.36 -12.62
CA GLY A 134 -12.50 3.74 -13.06
C GLY A 134 -11.21 4.50 -13.40
N ARG A 135 -10.03 3.95 -13.07
CA ARG A 135 -8.73 4.61 -13.30
C ARG A 135 -8.15 4.23 -14.66
N SER A 136 -7.31 5.12 -15.17
CA SER A 136 -6.49 4.90 -16.34
C SER A 136 -5.02 5.16 -16.01
N PHE A 137 -4.15 4.27 -16.44
CA PHE A 137 -2.71 4.38 -16.26
C PHE A 137 -2.08 4.59 -17.63
N GLU A 138 -1.21 5.60 -17.74
CA GLU A 138 -0.53 5.95 -18.97
C GLU A 138 0.94 6.20 -18.65
N ILE A 139 1.82 5.57 -19.41
CA ILE A 139 3.27 5.73 -19.29
C ILE A 139 3.91 5.80 -20.67
N GLU A 140 5.07 6.44 -20.72
CA GLU A 140 5.98 6.32 -21.84
C GLU A 140 7.00 5.24 -21.54
N GLY A 141 7.27 4.38 -22.53
CA GLY A 141 8.35 3.42 -22.49
C GLY A 141 9.04 3.34 -23.84
N GLU A 142 10.16 2.65 -23.88
CA GLU A 142 10.96 2.48 -25.08
C GLU A 142 10.97 1.00 -25.46
N SER A 143 10.74 0.70 -26.74
CA SER A 143 10.93 -0.63 -27.31
C SER A 143 11.57 -0.47 -28.69
N GLU A 144 12.62 -1.26 -28.98
CA GLU A 144 13.37 -1.18 -30.26
C GLU A 144 14.00 0.19 -30.56
N GLY A 145 14.26 1.02 -29.54
CA GLY A 145 14.75 2.37 -29.76
C GLY A 145 13.66 3.36 -30.19
N GLU A 146 12.41 2.91 -30.27
CA GLU A 146 11.25 3.78 -30.50
C GLU A 146 10.50 4.03 -29.18
N LYS A 147 10.01 5.26 -29.04
CA LYS A 147 9.16 5.65 -27.91
C LYS A 147 7.72 5.24 -28.17
N TYR A 148 7.13 4.59 -27.17
CA TYR A 148 5.76 4.14 -27.16
C TYR A 148 5.04 4.62 -25.91
N THR A 149 3.76 4.92 -26.06
CA THR A 149 2.88 5.22 -24.94
C THR A 149 2.02 3.99 -24.64
N TYR A 150 2.11 3.49 -23.41
CA TYR A 150 1.30 2.36 -22.95
C TYR A 150 0.13 2.88 -22.14
N LYS A 151 -1.09 2.48 -22.54
CA LYS A 151 -2.31 2.78 -21.79
C LYS A 151 -2.90 1.50 -21.23
N PHE A 152 -3.16 1.50 -19.95
CA PHE A 152 -3.69 0.37 -19.21
C PHE A 152 -4.95 0.77 -18.42
N ARG A 153 -5.97 -0.09 -18.51
CA ARG A 153 -7.17 -0.01 -17.68
C ARG A 153 -7.56 -1.40 -17.20
N VAL A 154 -8.00 -1.48 -15.96
CA VAL A 154 -8.49 -2.73 -15.38
C VAL A 154 -9.96 -2.90 -15.74
N CYS A 155 -10.27 -3.96 -16.49
CA CYS A 155 -11.64 -4.37 -16.82
C CYS A 155 -12.51 -3.29 -17.44
N ARG A 156 -11.86 -2.41 -18.20
CA ARG A 156 -12.47 -1.35 -18.97
C ARG A 156 -11.65 -1.14 -20.23
N ASN A 157 -12.31 -0.59 -21.23
CA ASN A 157 -11.65 -0.36 -22.51
C ASN A 157 -10.63 0.79 -22.40
N ALA A 158 -9.38 0.50 -22.77
CA ALA A 158 -8.25 1.42 -22.74
C ALA A 158 -8.13 2.25 -24.03
N SER A 159 -8.77 1.85 -25.12
CA SER A 159 -8.75 2.54 -26.41
C SER A 159 -10.08 2.36 -27.16
N ASN A 160 -10.17 2.90 -28.37
CA ASN A 160 -11.33 2.74 -29.26
C ASN A 160 -11.43 1.33 -29.89
N LYS A 161 -10.43 0.47 -29.65
CA LYS A 161 -10.44 -0.94 -30.08
C LYS A 161 -11.36 -1.75 -29.16
N THR A 162 -11.98 -2.80 -29.67
CA THR A 162 -12.90 -3.64 -28.89
C THR A 162 -12.17 -4.38 -27.77
N ASN A 163 -12.72 -4.34 -26.55
CA ASN A 163 -12.23 -5.07 -25.37
C ASN A 163 -10.73 -4.90 -25.10
N SER A 164 -10.13 -3.75 -25.45
CA SER A 164 -8.70 -3.55 -25.24
C SER A 164 -8.42 -3.19 -23.78
N GLY A 165 -7.71 -4.02 -23.03
CA GLY A 165 -7.36 -3.76 -21.63
C GLY A 165 -6.02 -3.05 -21.48
N LEU A 166 -5.07 -3.38 -22.36
CA LEU A 166 -3.77 -2.75 -22.43
C LEU A 166 -3.37 -2.55 -23.90
N VAL A 167 -2.99 -1.32 -24.23
CA VAL A 167 -2.58 -0.95 -25.59
C VAL A 167 -1.24 -0.24 -25.61
N GLN A 168 -0.55 -0.39 -26.73
CA GLN A 168 0.66 0.33 -27.09
C GLN A 168 0.34 1.30 -28.22
N ILE A 169 0.76 2.54 -28.09
CA ILE A 169 0.52 3.60 -29.07
C ILE A 169 1.88 4.10 -29.56
N ASN A 170 2.12 4.00 -30.88
CA ASN A 170 3.30 4.58 -31.52
C ASN A 170 3.10 6.10 -31.72
N ASN A 171 4.20 6.84 -31.94
CA ASN A 171 4.23 8.24 -32.35
C ASN A 171 3.28 8.57 -33.54
N LYS A 172 3.00 7.60 -34.42
CA LYS A 172 2.04 7.74 -35.53
C LYS A 172 0.56 7.61 -35.10
N GLN A 173 0.27 7.58 -33.79
CA GLN A 173 -1.05 7.32 -33.19
C GLN A 173 -1.67 5.97 -33.58
N GLN A 174 -0.85 5.05 -34.10
CA GLN A 174 -1.28 3.69 -34.38
C GLN A 174 -1.34 2.91 -33.06
N THR A 175 -2.51 2.35 -32.77
CA THR A 175 -2.77 1.59 -31.55
C THR A 175 -2.64 0.10 -31.83
N MET A 176 -1.73 -0.56 -31.13
CA MET A 176 -1.59 -2.01 -31.07
C MET A 176 -2.15 -2.53 -29.75
N VAL A 177 -2.97 -3.57 -29.80
CA VAL A 177 -3.55 -4.18 -28.59
C VAL A 177 -2.59 -5.22 -28.04
N LEU A 178 -2.13 -5.04 -26.80
CA LEU A 178 -1.24 -5.99 -26.14
C LEU A 178 -2.01 -7.09 -25.39
N GLY A 179 -3.22 -6.78 -24.92
CA GLY A 179 -4.10 -7.75 -24.28
C GLY A 179 -5.53 -7.24 -24.18
N ARG A 180 -6.48 -8.17 -24.19
CA ARG A 180 -7.91 -7.91 -24.14
C ARG A 180 -8.52 -8.34 -22.80
N ILE A 181 -9.59 -7.65 -22.40
CA ILE A 181 -10.32 -7.92 -21.15
C ILE A 181 -11.24 -9.15 -21.24
N ASN A 182 -11.43 -9.72 -22.43
CA ASN A 182 -12.24 -10.93 -22.62
C ASN A 182 -11.48 -12.22 -22.30
N GLU A 183 -10.15 -12.15 -22.20
CA GLU A 183 -9.30 -13.30 -21.89
C GLU A 183 -8.44 -12.95 -20.67
N THR A 184 -9.13 -12.74 -19.55
CA THR A 184 -8.51 -12.32 -18.30
C THR A 184 -8.19 -13.53 -17.43
N HIS A 185 -6.99 -13.55 -16.86
CA HIS A 185 -6.58 -14.53 -15.86
C HIS A 185 -5.96 -13.83 -14.66
N LEU A 186 -6.31 -14.25 -13.46
CA LEU A 186 -5.89 -13.65 -12.21
C LEU A 186 -5.25 -14.69 -11.29
N ALA A 187 -4.02 -14.41 -10.85
CA ALA A 187 -3.39 -15.14 -9.77
C ALA A 187 -3.06 -14.19 -8.62
N SER A 188 -2.98 -14.69 -7.39
CA SER A 188 -2.58 -13.89 -6.23
C SER A 188 -1.67 -14.69 -5.32
N GLY A 189 -0.65 -14.02 -4.80
CA GLY A 189 0.22 -14.49 -3.74
C GLY A 189 -0.03 -13.77 -2.41
N SER A 190 0.95 -13.77 -1.52
CA SER A 190 0.84 -13.12 -0.20
C SER A 190 0.80 -11.59 -0.27
N SER A 191 1.56 -10.98 -1.17
CA SER A 191 1.71 -9.52 -1.28
C SER A 191 1.63 -9.01 -2.71
N TRP A 192 1.06 -9.81 -3.62
CA TRP A 192 0.94 -9.46 -5.04
C TRP A 192 -0.28 -10.11 -5.70
N ILE A 193 -0.74 -9.49 -6.78
CA ILE A 193 -1.76 -10.00 -7.70
C ILE A 193 -1.18 -9.94 -9.11
N LEU A 194 -1.24 -11.04 -9.84
CA LEU A 194 -0.83 -11.12 -11.23
C LEU A 194 -2.07 -11.10 -12.12
N LEU A 195 -2.23 -10.02 -12.88
CA LEU A 195 -3.29 -9.85 -13.86
C LEU A 195 -2.72 -10.12 -15.25
N THR A 196 -3.30 -11.09 -15.96
CA THR A 196 -2.89 -11.43 -17.33
C THR A 196 -4.03 -11.17 -18.29
N TYR A 197 -3.77 -10.37 -19.32
CA TYR A 197 -4.65 -10.18 -20.48
C TYR A 197 -4.05 -10.87 -21.69
N LYS A 198 -4.79 -11.84 -22.25
CA LYS A 198 -4.42 -12.54 -23.48
C LYS A 198 -5.20 -11.96 -24.68
N GLY A 199 -5.11 -12.63 -25.84
CA GLY A 199 -5.88 -12.25 -27.03
C GLY A 199 -5.47 -10.92 -27.68
N GLY A 200 -4.23 -10.46 -27.49
CA GLY A 200 -3.71 -9.26 -28.15
C GLY A 200 -3.56 -9.41 -29.67
N ASP A 201 -3.14 -8.34 -30.33
CA ASP A 201 -2.85 -8.38 -31.77
C ASP A 201 -1.63 -9.31 -32.03
N PRO A 202 -1.64 -10.12 -33.09
CA PRO A 202 -0.59 -11.10 -33.35
C PRO A 202 0.75 -10.45 -33.69
N TYR A 203 1.86 -11.07 -33.30
CA TYR A 203 3.19 -10.62 -33.70
C TYR A 203 3.36 -10.70 -35.22
N GLY A 204 4.08 -9.73 -35.81
CA GLY A 204 4.31 -9.68 -37.26
C GLY A 204 5.37 -10.68 -37.71
N SER A 205 6.58 -10.52 -37.16
CA SER A 205 7.79 -11.30 -37.51
C SER A 205 8.36 -12.11 -36.35
N HIS A 206 7.94 -11.84 -35.12
CA HIS A 206 8.48 -12.44 -33.90
C HIS A 206 7.53 -13.47 -33.30
N CYS A 207 8.03 -14.25 -32.35
CA CYS A 207 7.25 -15.13 -31.49
C CYS A 207 6.24 -16.04 -32.18
N GLY A 208 6.63 -16.68 -33.28
CA GLY A 208 5.74 -17.62 -33.99
C GLY A 208 4.41 -17.00 -34.48
N LYS A 209 4.29 -15.66 -34.53
CA LYS A 209 3.05 -14.91 -34.81
C LYS A 209 1.92 -15.19 -33.81
N GLU A 210 2.25 -15.57 -32.59
CA GLU A 210 1.27 -15.76 -31.53
C GLU A 210 0.57 -14.43 -31.17
N PRO A 211 -0.66 -14.47 -30.62
CA PRO A 211 -1.29 -13.27 -30.07
C PRO A 211 -0.49 -12.75 -28.88
N ARG A 212 -0.28 -11.43 -28.83
CA ARG A 212 0.39 -10.79 -27.70
C ARG A 212 -0.38 -11.04 -26.40
N LYS A 213 0.37 -11.15 -25.30
CA LYS A 213 -0.17 -11.19 -23.93
C LYS A 213 0.51 -10.13 -23.07
N ALA A 214 -0.29 -9.48 -22.24
CA ALA A 214 0.17 -8.48 -21.27
C ALA A 214 0.00 -9.03 -19.85
N ILE A 215 1.05 -8.92 -19.05
CA ILE A 215 1.12 -9.37 -17.67
C ILE A 215 1.38 -8.14 -16.80
N VAL A 216 0.47 -7.86 -15.87
CA VAL A 216 0.57 -6.75 -14.93
C VAL A 216 0.75 -7.34 -13.53
N MET A 217 1.92 -7.16 -12.95
CA MET A 217 2.23 -7.54 -11.58
C MET A 217 1.85 -6.40 -10.64
N ILE A 218 0.78 -6.60 -9.88
CA ILE A 218 0.28 -5.64 -8.91
C ILE A 218 0.90 -5.97 -7.55
N THR A 219 1.79 -5.12 -7.03
CA THR A 219 2.48 -5.31 -5.75
C THR A 219 1.77 -4.55 -4.62
N CYS A 220 1.83 -5.10 -3.40
CA CYS A 220 1.22 -4.48 -2.22
C CYS A 220 1.93 -3.17 -1.85
N ASN A 221 1.20 -2.06 -1.92
CA ASN A 221 1.59 -0.80 -1.31
C ASN A 221 0.43 -0.21 -0.50
N LYS A 222 0.53 -0.27 0.83
CA LYS A 222 -0.52 0.22 1.75
C LYS A 222 -0.78 1.73 1.64
N LYS A 223 0.12 2.51 1.04
CA LYS A 223 0.03 3.97 1.00
C LYS A 223 -0.83 4.50 -0.15
N THR A 224 -1.01 3.71 -1.21
CA THR A 224 -1.64 4.18 -2.45
C THR A 224 -2.72 3.20 -2.93
N LEU A 225 -3.80 3.72 -3.52
CA LEU A 225 -4.85 2.85 -4.07
C LEU A 225 -4.40 2.19 -5.37
N ALA A 226 -3.77 2.96 -6.25
CA ALA A 226 -3.09 2.47 -7.45
C ALA A 226 -2.14 3.55 -7.97
N SER A 227 -0.85 3.25 -8.04
CA SER A 227 0.21 4.15 -8.50
C SER A 227 1.41 3.38 -9.05
N GLY A 228 2.41 4.07 -9.60
CA GLY A 228 3.66 3.43 -9.99
C GLY A 228 3.51 2.42 -11.13
N PHE A 229 2.59 2.67 -12.07
CA PHE A 229 2.52 1.86 -13.28
C PHE A 229 3.81 2.06 -14.07
N THR A 230 4.50 0.99 -14.45
CA THR A 230 5.75 1.04 -15.24
C THR A 230 5.85 -0.19 -16.15
N MET A 231 6.57 -0.05 -17.27
CA MET A 231 6.94 -1.16 -18.14
C MET A 231 8.25 -1.74 -17.64
N VAL A 232 8.27 -3.04 -17.35
CA VAL A 232 9.43 -3.73 -16.79
C VAL A 232 10.26 -4.34 -17.91
N SER A 233 9.62 -5.15 -18.74
CA SER A 233 10.29 -5.81 -19.86
C SER A 233 9.31 -6.27 -20.94
N GLU A 234 9.83 -6.42 -22.14
CA GLU A 234 9.19 -7.08 -23.27
C GLU A 234 10.03 -8.30 -23.65
N GLU A 235 9.44 -9.48 -23.58
CA GLU A 235 10.07 -10.73 -24.01
C GLU A 235 9.49 -11.13 -25.36
N ARG A 236 10.27 -11.01 -26.43
CA ARG A 236 9.85 -11.29 -27.81
C ARG A 236 10.83 -12.15 -28.61
N GLU A 237 11.97 -12.49 -28.02
CA GLU A 237 13.05 -13.23 -28.68
C GLU A 237 12.80 -14.74 -28.66
N LYS A 238 11.86 -15.19 -27.83
CA LYS A 238 11.43 -16.58 -27.77
C LYS A 238 10.64 -16.96 -29.02
N MET A 239 10.65 -18.25 -29.32
CA MET A 239 9.83 -18.80 -30.40
C MET A 239 8.34 -18.82 -30.04
N GLU A 240 8.03 -19.01 -28.75
CA GLU A 240 6.68 -19.13 -28.20
C GLU A 240 6.65 -18.50 -26.79
N GLU A 241 5.46 -18.17 -26.32
CA GLU A 241 5.18 -17.63 -24.98
C GLU A 241 5.76 -16.23 -24.65
N CYS A 242 5.85 -15.35 -25.62
CA CYS A 242 6.27 -13.96 -25.49
C CYS A 242 5.25 -13.11 -24.72
N PHE A 243 5.74 -12.13 -23.95
CA PHE A 243 4.88 -11.31 -23.09
C PHE A 243 5.43 -9.91 -22.87
N TYR A 244 4.52 -9.02 -22.49
CA TYR A 244 4.84 -7.71 -21.95
C TYR A 244 4.62 -7.73 -20.44
N LEU A 245 5.64 -7.39 -19.66
CA LEU A 245 5.57 -7.33 -18.21
C LEU A 245 5.51 -5.88 -17.74
N PHE A 246 4.50 -5.60 -16.93
CA PHE A 246 4.30 -4.31 -16.28
C PHE A 246 4.23 -4.50 -14.77
N GLU A 247 4.58 -3.45 -14.05
CA GLU A 247 4.42 -3.38 -12.59
C GLU A 247 3.42 -2.29 -12.24
N LEU A 248 2.64 -2.51 -11.18
CA LEU A 248 1.72 -1.52 -10.61
C LEU A 248 1.72 -1.69 -9.09
N GLU A 249 1.72 -0.60 -8.34
CA GLU A 249 1.58 -0.65 -6.89
C GLU A 249 0.13 -0.38 -6.48
N SER A 250 -0.42 -1.22 -5.59
CA SER A 250 -1.78 -1.04 -5.07
C SER A 250 -1.94 -1.60 -3.65
N SER A 251 -2.67 -0.88 -2.80
CA SER A 251 -3.11 -1.38 -1.48
C SER A 251 -4.08 -2.56 -1.59
N LEU A 252 -4.72 -2.77 -2.74
CA LEU A 252 -5.62 -3.89 -2.99
C LEU A 252 -4.87 -5.22 -3.13
N ALA A 253 -3.57 -5.21 -3.43
CA ALA A 253 -2.76 -6.43 -3.48
C ALA A 253 -2.21 -6.86 -2.12
N CYS A 254 -2.40 -6.05 -1.07
CA CYS A 254 -1.96 -6.41 0.27
C CYS A 254 -2.77 -7.59 0.80
N PRO A 255 -2.20 -8.46 1.64
CA PRO A 255 -3.01 -9.47 2.31
C PRO A 255 -4.06 -8.76 3.17
N PRO A 256 -5.27 -9.31 3.34
CA PRO A 256 -6.12 -8.86 4.42
C PRO A 256 -5.29 -8.95 5.71
N GLU A 257 -5.26 -7.88 6.50
CA GLU A 257 -4.67 -7.94 7.83
C GLU A 257 -5.55 -8.91 8.61
N ASP A 258 -5.17 -10.19 8.63
CA ASP A 258 -5.70 -11.13 9.60
C ASP A 258 -5.28 -10.56 10.94
N ALA A 259 -6.19 -9.85 11.60
CA ALA A 259 -6.02 -9.33 12.95
C ALA A 259 -6.01 -10.50 13.93
N HIS A 260 -5.04 -11.40 13.76
CA HIS A 260 -4.77 -12.49 14.64
C HIS A 260 -3.98 -11.90 15.80
N LEU A 261 -4.69 -11.65 16.90
CA LEU A 261 -4.05 -11.38 18.17
C LEU A 261 -3.07 -12.51 18.47
N SER A 262 -1.86 -12.16 18.91
CA SER A 262 -0.89 -13.16 19.33
C SER A 262 -1.53 -14.07 20.39
N ILE A 263 -1.24 -15.37 20.33
CA ILE A 263 -1.73 -16.35 21.30
C ILE A 263 -1.43 -15.89 22.74
N GLY A 264 -0.27 -15.24 22.94
CA GLY A 264 0.09 -14.64 24.22
C GLY A 264 -0.86 -13.52 24.67
N SER A 265 -1.31 -12.66 23.75
CA SER A 265 -2.27 -11.60 24.05
C SER A 265 -3.65 -12.16 24.40
N ILE A 266 -4.08 -13.23 23.71
CA ILE A 266 -5.34 -13.91 24.01
C ILE A 266 -5.29 -14.49 25.43
N LEU A 267 -4.23 -15.21 25.78
CA LEU A 267 -4.06 -15.78 27.11
C LEU A 267 -4.05 -14.71 28.21
N LEU A 268 -3.34 -13.60 27.99
CA LEU A 268 -3.28 -12.49 28.95
C LEU A 268 -4.66 -11.87 29.19
N ILE A 269 -5.41 -11.58 28.12
CA ILE A 269 -6.75 -10.99 28.21
C ILE A 269 -7.72 -11.92 28.95
N THR A 270 -7.60 -13.25 28.77
CA THR A 270 -8.46 -14.22 29.46
C THR A 270 -8.04 -14.54 30.89
N LEU A 271 -6.73 -14.62 31.17
CA LEU A 271 -6.21 -15.04 32.47
C LEU A 271 -6.22 -13.90 33.49
N ALA A 272 -5.94 -12.66 33.07
CA ALA A 272 -5.92 -11.50 33.95
C ALA A 272 -7.23 -11.29 34.75
N PRO A 273 -8.44 -11.32 34.15
CA PRO A 273 -9.68 -11.16 34.92
C PRO A 273 -9.94 -12.34 35.85
N LEU A 274 -9.59 -13.58 35.46
CA LEU A 274 -9.76 -14.75 36.32
C LEU A 274 -8.88 -14.65 37.57
N VAL A 275 -7.63 -14.22 37.40
CA VAL A 275 -6.71 -13.94 38.51
C VAL A 275 -7.23 -12.80 39.39
N ALA A 276 -7.75 -11.72 38.81
CA ALA A 276 -8.31 -10.60 39.57
C ALA A 276 -9.50 -11.04 40.44
N VAL A 277 -10.43 -11.83 39.89
CA VAL A 277 -11.57 -12.38 40.65
C VAL A 277 -11.09 -13.31 41.75
N TYR A 278 -10.09 -14.16 41.49
CA TYR A 278 -9.51 -15.04 42.49
C TYR A 278 -8.85 -14.25 43.64
N LEU A 279 -8.06 -13.22 43.34
CA LEU A 279 -7.40 -12.39 44.34
C LEU A 279 -8.41 -11.58 45.15
N ILE A 280 -9.38 -10.92 44.51
CA ILE A 280 -10.40 -10.11 45.20
C ILE A 280 -11.33 -11.01 46.03
N GLY A 281 -11.81 -12.11 45.46
CA GLY A 281 -12.68 -13.06 46.13
C GLY A 281 -11.99 -13.73 47.32
N GLY A 282 -10.76 -14.22 47.13
CA GLY A 282 -9.97 -14.81 48.21
C GLY A 282 -9.61 -13.80 49.31
N PHE A 283 -9.28 -12.56 48.94
CA PHE A 283 -9.04 -11.49 49.89
C PHE A 283 -10.30 -11.16 50.73
N LEU A 284 -11.46 -11.02 50.08
CA LEU A 284 -12.73 -10.78 50.78
C LEU A 284 -13.10 -11.95 51.68
N TYR A 285 -12.90 -13.19 51.23
CA TYR A 285 -13.17 -14.40 52.02
C TYR A 285 -12.31 -14.43 53.30
N GLN A 286 -11.00 -14.25 53.18
CA GLN A 286 -10.09 -14.31 54.33
C GLN A 286 -10.29 -13.13 55.29
N ARG A 287 -10.69 -11.96 54.77
CA ARG A 287 -10.95 -10.77 55.58
C ARG A 287 -12.29 -10.81 56.32
N LEU A 288 -13.37 -11.26 55.66
CA LEU A 288 -14.72 -11.20 56.22
C LEU A 288 -15.11 -12.45 57.01
N LEU A 289 -14.64 -13.64 56.60
CA LEU A 289 -15.04 -14.90 57.22
C LEU A 289 -13.99 -15.45 58.18
N VAL A 290 -12.71 -15.35 57.85
CA VAL A 290 -11.61 -15.94 58.65
C VAL A 290 -11.00 -14.92 59.62
N GLY A 291 -11.17 -13.61 59.37
CA GLY A 291 -10.67 -12.55 60.25
C GLY A 291 -9.14 -12.37 60.23
N ALA A 292 -8.45 -12.91 59.21
CA ALA A 292 -7.01 -12.77 59.08
C ALA A 292 -6.59 -11.31 58.84
N LYS A 293 -5.46 -10.89 59.41
CA LYS A 293 -4.88 -9.55 59.26
C LYS A 293 -3.42 -9.67 58.82
N GLY A 294 -3.01 -8.82 57.87
CA GLY A 294 -1.63 -8.78 57.37
C GLY A 294 -1.45 -9.48 56.01
N MET A 295 -0.21 -9.87 55.70
CA MET A 295 0.17 -10.49 54.41
C MET A 295 -0.47 -11.85 54.15
N GLU A 296 -0.97 -12.51 55.19
CA GLU A 296 -1.73 -13.77 55.13
C GLU A 296 -3.14 -13.62 54.54
N GLN A 297 -3.53 -12.40 54.13
CA GLN A 297 -4.82 -12.11 53.47
C GLN A 297 -4.83 -12.41 51.96
N PHE A 298 -3.68 -12.76 51.38
CA PHE A 298 -3.57 -13.14 49.98
C PHE A 298 -3.55 -14.66 49.86
N PRO A 299 -4.51 -15.26 49.13
CA PRO A 299 -4.52 -16.70 48.91
C PRO A 299 -3.28 -17.13 48.11
N HIS A 300 -2.53 -18.10 48.64
CA HIS A 300 -1.34 -18.67 48.00
C HIS A 300 -0.23 -17.63 47.70
N LEU A 301 0.11 -16.79 48.70
CA LEU A 301 1.09 -15.72 48.56
C LEU A 301 2.46 -16.17 48.01
N ALA A 302 2.99 -17.31 48.47
CA ALA A 302 4.28 -17.84 48.01
C ALA A 302 4.30 -18.08 46.49
N PHE A 303 3.23 -18.65 45.94
CA PHE A 303 3.10 -18.87 44.50
C PHE A 303 3.12 -17.55 43.70
N TRP A 304 2.44 -16.51 44.19
CA TRP A 304 2.41 -15.22 43.50
C TRP A 304 3.75 -14.49 43.54
N GLN A 305 4.51 -14.65 44.62
CA GLN A 305 5.87 -14.13 44.73
C GLN A 305 6.80 -14.83 43.73
N ASP A 306 6.75 -16.16 43.65
CA ASP A 306 7.55 -16.95 42.72
C ASP A 306 7.21 -16.62 41.26
N LEU A 307 5.91 -16.50 40.94
CA LEU A 307 5.46 -16.11 39.61
C LEU A 307 5.93 -14.69 39.24
N GLY A 308 5.85 -13.73 40.17
CA GLY A 308 6.32 -12.36 39.96
C GLY A 308 7.83 -12.29 39.73
N ASN A 309 8.61 -13.07 40.48
CA ASN A 309 10.05 -13.20 40.29
C ASN A 309 10.37 -13.77 38.90
N LEU A 310 9.68 -14.84 38.48
CA LEU A 310 9.88 -15.44 37.17
C LEU A 310 9.52 -14.49 36.02
N VAL A 311 8.47 -13.68 36.18
CA VAL A 311 8.10 -12.64 35.20
C VAL A 311 9.16 -11.54 35.15
N ALA A 312 9.71 -11.12 36.29
CA ALA A 312 10.80 -10.14 36.33
C ALA A 312 12.06 -10.65 35.63
N ASP A 313 12.41 -11.92 35.82
CA ASP A 313 13.52 -12.57 35.12
C ASP A 313 13.27 -12.68 33.61
N GLY A 314 12.03 -13.01 33.21
CA GLY A 314 11.63 -13.01 31.80
C GLY A 314 11.72 -11.62 31.16
N CYS A 315 11.31 -10.58 31.88
CA CYS A 315 11.45 -9.19 31.43
C CYS A 315 12.91 -8.75 31.32
N ASP A 316 13.79 -9.13 32.28
CA ASP A 316 15.22 -8.85 32.18
C ASP A 316 15.83 -9.57 30.95
N PHE A 317 15.44 -10.83 30.69
CA PHE A 317 15.92 -11.56 29.52
C PHE A 317 15.50 -10.92 28.19
N VAL A 318 14.25 -10.46 28.07
CA VAL A 318 13.72 -9.89 26.81
C VAL A 318 14.17 -8.45 26.59
N CYS A 319 14.23 -7.62 27.64
CA CYS A 319 14.52 -6.19 27.52
C CYS A 319 16.02 -5.85 27.57
N ARG A 320 16.89 -6.79 27.95
CA ARG A 320 18.33 -6.53 28.12
C ARG A 320 19.12 -6.91 26.85
N SER A 321 19.31 -5.93 25.97
CA SER A 321 20.07 -6.04 24.73
C SER A 321 21.60 -5.93 24.87
N LYS A 322 22.16 -5.93 26.09
CA LYS A 322 23.61 -5.87 26.33
C LYS A 322 24.14 -7.19 26.90
N PRO A 323 25.23 -7.77 26.34
CA PRO A 323 25.82 -8.99 26.87
C PRO A 323 26.35 -8.78 28.30
N ARG A 324 26.05 -9.74 29.19
CA ARG A 324 26.53 -9.77 30.56
C ARG A 324 28.06 -9.97 30.56
N ASN A 325 28.82 -8.89 30.65
CA ASN A 325 30.23 -8.93 31.03
C ASN A 325 30.45 -8.58 32.52
N VAL A 326 29.42 -8.74 33.36
CA VAL A 326 29.57 -8.64 34.82
C VAL A 326 28.84 -9.82 35.45
N PRO A 327 29.52 -10.70 36.20
CA PRO A 327 28.88 -11.78 36.95
C PRO A 327 27.81 -11.20 37.88
N ALA A 328 26.70 -11.94 38.07
CA ALA A 328 25.76 -11.60 39.14
C ALA A 328 26.55 -11.60 40.45
N ALA A 329 26.65 -10.44 41.09
CA ALA A 329 27.00 -10.40 42.50
C ALA A 329 25.82 -11.00 43.26
N TYR A 330 25.80 -12.32 43.37
CA TYR A 330 25.05 -13.01 44.40
C TYR A 330 25.59 -12.46 45.72
N ARG A 331 24.82 -11.59 46.37
CA ARG A 331 25.07 -11.24 47.77
C ARG A 331 24.72 -12.49 48.56
N GLY A 332 25.73 -13.34 48.73
CA GLY A 332 25.71 -14.43 49.69
C GLY A 332 25.30 -13.84 51.03
N VAL A 333 24.24 -14.44 51.58
CA VAL A 333 23.90 -14.38 53.00
C VAL A 333 25.16 -14.77 53.77
N GLY A 334 25.53 -13.93 54.75
CA GLY A 334 26.84 -13.92 55.40
C GLY A 334 27.23 -15.25 56.06
N ASP A 335 28.46 -15.67 55.78
CA ASP A 335 29.18 -16.70 56.54
C ASP A 335 29.98 -16.04 57.69
N ASP A 336 29.42 -15.02 58.36
CA ASP A 336 30.02 -14.37 59.55
C ASP A 336 29.83 -15.23 60.82
N GLN A 337 29.96 -16.56 60.68
CA GLN A 337 29.84 -17.49 61.80
C GLN A 337 30.97 -18.52 61.83
N LEU A 338 32.23 -18.08 61.61
CA LEU A 338 33.41 -18.82 62.02
C LEU A 338 34.53 -17.86 62.47
N GLY A 339 34.69 -17.72 63.78
CA GLY A 339 35.93 -17.27 64.40
C GLY A 339 35.82 -16.02 65.27
N GLU A 340 35.37 -16.18 66.51
CA GLU A 340 36.15 -15.88 67.71
C GLU A 340 35.28 -16.20 68.94
N GLU A 341 35.68 -17.22 69.69
CA GLU A 341 35.29 -17.34 71.09
C GLU A 341 35.88 -16.12 71.83
N SER A 342 35.02 -15.23 72.30
CA SER A 342 35.36 -14.31 73.39
C SER A 342 34.43 -14.57 74.55
N GLU A 343 35.03 -15.04 75.64
CA GLU A 343 34.42 -15.18 76.96
C GLU A 343 33.84 -13.83 77.41
N GLU A 344 32.52 -13.71 77.56
CA GLU A 344 31.96 -12.67 78.44
C GLU A 344 30.61 -13.08 79.06
N ARG A 345 30.74 -13.72 80.23
CA ARG A 345 30.07 -13.35 81.48
C ARG A 345 28.55 -13.54 81.57
N ASP A 346 28.18 -14.72 82.08
CA ASP A 346 26.89 -15.03 82.70
C ASP A 346 26.62 -14.12 83.92
N ASP A 347 25.98 -12.99 83.70
CA ASP A 347 25.25 -12.26 84.74
C ASP A 347 23.76 -12.61 84.60
N HIS A 348 23.27 -13.62 85.34
CA HIS A 348 21.91 -13.69 85.91
C HIS A 348 21.64 -15.05 86.60
N LEU A 349 22.19 -15.24 87.79
CA LEU A 349 21.54 -16.02 88.84
C LEU A 349 21.35 -15.13 90.07
N LEU A 350 20.13 -14.62 90.24
CA LEU A 350 19.56 -14.30 91.56
C LEU A 350 19.05 -15.65 92.15
N PRO A 351 18.92 -15.89 93.48
CA PRO A 351 18.68 -14.93 94.57
C PRO A 351 19.35 -15.26 95.95
N MET A 352 19.01 -14.42 96.93
CA MET A 352 19.19 -14.49 98.41
C MET A 352 20.36 -13.70 99.01
#